data_AF-N4WZ59-F1
#
_entry.id   AF-N4WZ59-F1
#
_cell.length_a   1.000
_cell.length_b   1.000
_cell.length_c   1.000
_cell.angle_alpha   90.00
_cell.angle_beta   90.00
_cell.angle_gamma   90.00
#
_symmetry.space_group_name_H-M   'P 1'
#
loop_
_entity.id
_entity.type
_entity.pdbx_description
1 polymer ?
#
loop_
_entity_poly.entity_id
_entity_poly.type
_entity_poly.pdbx_seq_one_letter_code
_entity_poly.pdbx_strand_id
1 'polypeptide(L)'
;MSANPGNVIGGHKANINNPNTSDEAKQHSKEVLENLENGGEITSKSTSDEDKNPNNVAGGLKATLKNPNVSDEAKQSAEERLGQL
;
A
#
# COMPACT_ATOMS: atom_id res chain seq x y z
N MET A 1 -13.16 -6.10 9.04
CA MET A 1 -14.12 -4.99 8.92
C MET A 1 -13.72 -4.19 7.69
N SER A 2 -14.44 -4.34 6.59
CA SER A 2 -14.15 -3.62 5.35
C SER A 2 -14.46 -2.14 5.54
N ALA A 3 -13.53 -1.25 5.20
CA ALA A 3 -13.76 0.19 5.27
C ALA A 3 -14.96 0.52 4.37
N ASN A 4 -15.98 1.17 4.93
CA ASN A 4 -17.09 1.64 4.12
C ASN A 4 -16.56 2.74 3.19
N PRO A 5 -16.74 2.64 1.86
CA PRO A 5 -16.22 3.62 0.91
C PRO A 5 -16.67 5.06 1.24
N GLY A 6 -17.86 5.23 1.81
CA GLY A 6 -18.35 6.54 2.29
C GLY A 6 -17.48 7.15 3.40
N ASN A 7 -16.94 6.32 4.30
CA ASN A 7 -16.07 6.79 5.38
C ASN A 7 -14.70 7.23 4.85
N VAL A 8 -14.18 6.54 3.84
CA VAL A 8 -12.90 6.87 3.19
C VAL A 8 -13.03 8.21 2.44
N ILE A 9 -14.10 8.38 1.66
CA ILE A 9 -14.43 9.65 0.98
C ILE A 9 -14.53 10.79 2.00
N GLY A 10 -15.26 10.57 3.09
CA GLY A 10 -15.42 11.57 4.15
C GLY A 10 -14.08 11.97 4.77
N GLY A 11 -13.20 11.00 5.01
CA GLY A 11 -11.85 11.23 5.55
C GLY A 11 -10.98 12.08 4.63
N HIS A 12 -10.92 11.77 3.34
CA HIS A 12 -10.14 12.58 2.38
C HIS A 12 -10.70 13.99 2.22
N LYS A 13 -12.03 14.15 2.23
CA LYS A 13 -12.68 15.49 2.23
C LYS A 13 -12.33 16.28 3.49
N ALA A 14 -12.30 15.65 4.66
CA ALA A 14 -11.85 16.30 5.89
C ALA A 14 -10.38 16.70 5.83
N ASN A 15 -9.51 15.85 5.27
CA ASN A 15 -8.08 16.12 5.12
C ASN A 15 -7.81 17.37 4.24
N ILE A 16 -8.60 17.58 3.18
CA ILE A 16 -8.47 18.74 2.28
C ILE A 16 -8.80 20.06 3.01
N ASN A 17 -9.80 20.04 3.89
CA ASN A 17 -10.26 21.23 4.62
C ASN A 17 -9.49 21.48 5.92
N ASN A 18 -8.62 20.56 6.34
CA ASN A 18 -7.84 20.72 7.55
C ASN A 18 -6.69 21.72 7.30
N PRO A 19 -6.62 22.86 8.03
CA PRO A 19 -5.52 23.80 7.88
C PRO A 19 -4.18 23.26 8.38
N ASN A 20 -4.18 22.20 9.19
CA ASN A 20 -2.97 21.60 9.77
C ASN A 20 -2.37 20.48 8.90
N THR A 21 -2.90 20.24 7.70
CA THR A 21 -2.37 19.22 6.76
C THR A 21 -1.53 19.89 5.69
N SER A 22 -0.51 19.17 5.19
CA SER A 22 0.38 19.68 4.14
C SER A 22 -0.32 19.73 2.79
N ASP A 23 0.19 20.57 1.90
CA ASP A 23 -0.39 20.73 0.56
C ASP A 23 -0.27 19.46 -0.28
N GLU A 24 0.82 18.70 -0.14
CA GLU A 24 0.98 17.39 -0.80
C GLU A 24 -0.09 16.40 -0.34
N ALA A 25 -0.37 16.35 0.97
CA ALA A 25 -1.39 15.46 1.53
C ALA A 25 -2.81 15.84 1.04
N LYS A 26 -3.07 17.14 0.86
CA LYS A 26 -4.33 17.64 0.29
C LYS A 26 -4.44 17.30 -1.20
N GLN A 27 -3.37 17.46 -1.97
CA GLN A 27 -3.32 17.10 -3.39
C GLN A 27 -3.59 15.60 -3.59
N HIS A 28 -2.89 14.74 -2.85
CA HIS A 28 -3.14 13.30 -2.90
C HIS A 28 -4.57 12.95 -2.51
N SER A 29 -5.13 13.61 -1.50
CA SER A 29 -6.54 13.38 -1.11
C SER A 29 -7.54 13.81 -2.19
N LYS A 30 -7.22 14.84 -2.99
CA LYS A 30 -8.04 15.24 -4.14
C LYS A 30 -7.97 14.21 -5.26
N GLU A 31 -6.77 13.74 -5.59
CA GLU A 31 -6.55 12.73 -6.63
C GLU A 31 -7.29 11.41 -6.30
N VAL A 32 -7.25 10.97 -5.04
CA VAL A 32 -7.99 9.77 -4.59
C VAL A 32 -9.50 9.97 -4.73
N LEU A 33 -10.02 11.15 -4.40
CA LEU A 33 -11.45 11.46 -4.55
C LEU A 33 -11.86 11.50 -6.02
N GLU A 34 -11.08 12.14 -6.88
CA GLU A 34 -11.34 12.23 -8.33
C GLU A 34 -11.31 10.84 -8.98
N ASN A 35 -10.32 10.01 -8.67
CA ASN A 35 -10.25 8.64 -9.17
C ASN A 35 -11.47 7.82 -8.74
N LEU A 36 -11.92 7.99 -7.51
CA LEU A 36 -13.09 7.29 -6.98
C LEU A 36 -14.40 7.76 -7.63
N GLU A 37 -14.54 9.06 -7.90
CA GLU A 37 -15.69 9.62 -8.63
C GLU A 37 -15.73 9.13 -10.09
N ASN A 38 -14.58 8.89 -10.72
CA ASN A 38 -14.48 8.30 -12.06
C ASN A 38 -14.67 6.77 -12.08
N GLY A 39 -15.14 6.16 -10.98
CA GLY A 39 -15.39 4.72 -10.89
C GLY A 39 -14.15 3.87 -10.57
N GLY A 40 -13.05 4.51 -10.16
CA GLY A 40 -11.87 3.82 -9.65
C GLY A 40 -12.16 3.12 -8.34
N GLU A 41 -11.83 1.83 -8.26
CA GLU A 41 -11.94 1.08 -7.01
C GLU A 41 -10.91 1.60 -6.00
N ILE A 42 -11.34 1.85 -4.75
CA ILE A 42 -10.45 2.11 -3.60
C ILE A 42 -9.75 0.81 -3.20
N THR A 43 -9.15 0.12 -4.16
CA THR A 43 -8.07 -0.79 -3.85
C THR A 43 -6.97 0.09 -3.27
N SER A 44 -6.43 -0.30 -2.13
CA SER A 44 -5.31 0.38 -1.51
C SER A 44 -4.11 0.32 -2.46
N LYS A 45 -4.10 1.19 -3.47
CA LYS A 45 -2.99 1.42 -4.38
C LYS A 45 -1.95 2.28 -3.65
N SER A 46 -1.56 1.78 -2.48
CA SER A 46 -0.40 2.23 -1.73
C SER A 46 0.74 1.24 -1.94
N THR A 47 0.93 0.77 -3.16
CA THR A 47 2.16 0.08 -3.56
C THR A 47 2.30 0.18 -5.06
N SER A 48 2.79 1.31 -5.57
CA SER A 48 3.68 1.21 -6.71
C SER A 48 4.90 0.44 -6.20
N ASP A 49 5.16 -0.74 -6.75
CA ASP A 49 6.31 -1.58 -6.41
C ASP A 49 7.66 -0.89 -6.70
N GLU A 50 7.63 0.29 -7.31
CA GLU A 50 8.78 1.11 -7.71
C GLU A 50 9.45 1.87 -6.55
N ASP A 51 8.76 2.11 -5.42
CA ASP A 51 9.30 2.84 -4.26
C ASP A 51 9.83 1.93 -3.12
N LYS A 52 9.74 0.61 -3.27
CA LYS A 52 10.25 -0.31 -2.25
C LYS A 52 11.76 -0.41 -2.39
N ASN A 53 12.49 0.05 -1.37
CA ASN A 53 13.95 -0.15 -1.33
C ASN A 53 14.26 -1.65 -1.49
N PRO A 54 15.09 -2.05 -2.47
CA PRO A 54 15.34 -3.46 -2.77
C PRO A 54 15.90 -4.22 -1.55
N ASN A 55 16.62 -3.54 -0.66
CA ASN A 55 17.11 -4.13 0.60
C ASN A 55 15.98 -4.49 1.56
N ASN A 56 14.89 -3.71 1.60
CA ASN A 56 13.73 -4.00 2.44
C ASN A 56 12.95 -5.20 1.88
N VAL A 57 12.83 -5.29 0.55
CA VAL A 57 12.22 -6.45 -0.12
C VAL A 57 13.02 -7.70 0.18
N ALA A 58 14.34 -7.68 -0.05
CA ALA A 58 15.23 -8.80 0.26
C ALA A 58 15.20 -9.18 1.75
N GLY A 59 15.12 -8.20 2.65
CA GLY A 59 14.97 -8.42 4.09
C GLY A 59 13.68 -9.15 4.46
N GLY A 60 12.55 -8.73 3.87
CA GLY A 60 11.25 -9.38 4.06
C GLY A 60 11.25 -10.83 3.55
N LEU A 61 11.81 -11.07 2.36
CA LEU A 61 11.93 -12.42 1.80
C LEU A 61 12.81 -13.32 2.68
N LYS A 62 13.94 -12.82 3.19
CA LYS A 62 14.79 -13.56 4.15
C LYS A 62 14.07 -13.85 5.46
N ALA A 63 13.23 -12.94 5.94
CA ALA A 63 12.42 -13.17 7.14
C ALA A 63 11.42 -14.31 6.92
N THR A 64 10.78 -14.37 5.75
CA THR A 64 9.92 -15.50 5.35
C THR A 64 10.69 -16.81 5.39
N LEU A 65 11.89 -16.88 4.82
CA LEU A 65 12.72 -18.10 4.85
C LEU A 65 13.05 -18.59 6.27
N LYS A 66 13.27 -17.67 7.21
CA LYS A 66 13.65 -18.00 8.59
C LYS A 66 12.46 -18.32 9.50
N ASN A 67 11.24 -17.96 9.10
CA ASN A 67 10.07 -18.13 9.92
C ASN A 67 9.61 -19.61 9.93
N PRO A 68 9.55 -20.28 11.10
CA PRO A 68 9.07 -21.67 11.17
C PRO A 68 7.57 -21.80 10.92
N ASN A 69 6.80 -20.71 11.02
CA ASN A 69 5.34 -20.69 10.87
C ASN A 69 4.87 -20.43 9.44
N VAL A 70 5.76 -20.32 8.46
CA VAL A 70 5.38 -20.19 7.05
C VAL A 70 5.51 -21.54 6.34
N SER A 71 4.67 -21.75 5.33
CA SER A 71 4.66 -22.97 4.52
C SER A 71 5.93 -23.10 3.67
N ASP A 72 6.26 -24.34 3.29
CA ASP A 72 7.43 -24.61 2.46
C ASP A 72 7.29 -24.00 1.05
N GLU A 73 6.07 -23.95 0.50
CA GLU A 73 5.78 -23.27 -0.76
C GLU A 73 6.06 -21.75 -0.67
N ALA A 74 5.67 -21.10 0.43
CA ALA A 74 5.95 -19.68 0.65
C ALA A 74 7.46 -19.42 0.82
N LYS A 75 8.20 -20.35 1.42
CA LYS A 75 9.67 -20.26 1.51
C LYS A 75 10.30 -20.41 0.13
N GLN A 76 9.89 -21.41 -0.67
CA GLN A 76 10.43 -21.62 -2.00
C GLN A 76 10.19 -20.40 -2.91
N SER A 77 8.99 -19.83 -2.89
CA SER A 77 8.70 -18.59 -3.61
C SER A 77 9.54 -17.42 -3.13
N ALA A 78 9.75 -17.29 -1.81
CA ALA A 78 10.60 -16.24 -1.27
C ALA A 78 12.07 -16.38 -1.69
N GLU A 79 12.58 -17.62 -1.77
CA GLU A 79 13.93 -17.93 -2.23
C GLU A 79 14.11 -17.61 -3.72
N GLU A 80 13.16 -18.03 -4.56
CA GLU A 80 13.19 -17.76 -6.00
C GLU A 80 13.18 -16.24 -6.28
N ARG A 81 12.35 -15.49 -5.56
CA ARG A 81 12.29 -14.03 -5.67
C ARG A 81 13.55 -13.37 -5.14
N LEU A 82 14.18 -13.93 -4.11
CA LEU A 82 15.46 -13.42 -3.58
C LEU A 82 16.60 -13.61 -4.60
N GLY A 83 16.57 -14.68 -5.39
CA GLY A 83 17.54 -14.93 -6.45
C GLY A 83 17.34 -14.08 -7.70
N GLN A 84 16.14 -13.50 -7.88
CA GLN A 84 15.79 -12.62 -9.00
C GLN A 84 15.97 -11.12 -8.69
N LEU A 85 16.24 -10.76 -7.43
CA LEU A 85 16.56 -9.40 -6.98
C LEU A 85 18.03 -9.06 -7.24
#